data_AF-A0A935EUI1-F1
#
_entry.id   AF-A0A935EUI1-F1
#
_cell.length_a   1.000
_cell.length_b   1.000
_cell.length_c   1.000
_cell.angle_alpha   90.00
_cell.angle_beta   90.00
_cell.angle_gamma   90.00
#
_symmetry.space_group_name_H-M   'P 1'
#
loop_
_entity.id
_entity.type
_entity.pdbx_description
1 polymer ?
#
loop_
_entity_poly.entity_id
_entity_poly.type
_entity_poly.pdbx_seq_one_letter_code
_entity_poly.pdbx_strand_id
1 'polypeptide(L)'
;MRAGLLALVPMLLVGVASVVYWIVTERQGRGNVMPYAVLQAYSVIVLLQLAALHPSRYTHGNAIFAVFAGYVLAKVFEHFDREIFEWTGAVSGHTLKHVAAGVAGLPVVWMLWRRELVAPAGARPAPVPADLDQRLVT
;
A
#
# COMPACT_ATOMS: atom_id res chain seq x y z
N MET A 1 -18.62 -0.55 -6.71
CA MET A 1 -17.53 -0.31 -7.68
C MET A 1 -17.74 0.93 -8.56
N ARG A 2 -18.91 1.14 -9.18
CA ARG A 2 -19.17 2.29 -10.09
C ARG A 2 -18.87 3.68 -9.47
N ALA A 3 -19.27 3.91 -8.23
CA ALA A 3 -19.02 5.18 -7.54
C ALA A 3 -17.52 5.50 -7.37
N GLY A 4 -16.69 4.49 -7.08
CA GLY A 4 -15.24 4.66 -6.96
C GLY A 4 -14.56 4.99 -8.29
N LEU A 5 -15.00 4.35 -9.38
CA LEU A 5 -14.53 4.68 -10.73
C LEU A 5 -14.96 6.09 -11.17
N LEU A 6 -16.20 6.50 -10.85
CA LEU A 6 -16.68 7.85 -11.14
C LEU A 6 -15.92 8.92 -10.34
N ALA A 7 -15.56 8.63 -9.09
CA ALA A 7 -14.77 9.53 -8.25
C ALA A 7 -13.29 9.62 -8.67
N LEU A 8 -12.78 8.66 -9.44
CA LEU A 8 -11.39 8.63 -9.89
C LEU A 8 -11.05 9.86 -10.73
N VAL A 9 -11.90 10.20 -11.70
CA VAL A 9 -11.68 11.33 -12.62
C VAL A 9 -11.57 12.66 -11.88
N PRO A 10 -12.53 13.09 -11.04
CA PRO A 10 -12.41 14.34 -10.30
C PRO A 10 -11.23 14.33 -9.32
N MET A 11 -10.93 13.20 -8.66
CA MET A 11 -9.77 13.11 -7.76
C MET A 11 -8.44 13.28 -8.50
N LEU A 12 -8.29 12.68 -9.69
CA LEU A 12 -7.11 12.87 -10.53
C LEU A 12 -6.97 14.32 -10.99
N LEU A 13 -8.08 14.97 -11.37
CA LEU A 13 -8.07 16.39 -11.74
C LEU A 13 -7.64 17.28 -10.56
N VAL A 14 -8.08 17.00 -9.34
CA VAL A 14 -7.62 17.69 -8.12
C VAL A 14 -6.12 17.48 -7.91
N GLY A 15 -5.62 16.25 -8.11
CA GLY A 15 -4.20 15.93 -8.07
C GLY A 15 -3.38 16.76 -9.06
N VAL A 16 -3.77 16.76 -10.33
CA VAL A 16 -3.11 17.56 -11.38
C VAL A 16 -3.18 19.05 -11.05
N ALA A 17 -4.34 19.55 -10.64
CA ALA A 17 -4.52 20.95 -10.28
C ALA A 17 -3.61 21.37 -9.12
N SER A 18 -3.38 20.50 -8.12
CA SER A 18 -2.49 20.79 -6.99
C SER A 18 -1.03 21.00 -7.43
N VAL A 19 -0.57 20.21 -8.41
CA VAL A 19 0.79 20.32 -8.97
C VAL A 19 0.90 21.55 -9.89
N VAL A 20 -0.09 21.78 -10.75
CA VAL A 20 -0.13 22.96 -11.62
C VAL A 20 -0.10 24.24 -10.77
N TYR A 21 -0.88 24.27 -9.69
CA TYR A 21 -0.89 25.39 -8.74
C TYR A 21 0.51 25.63 -8.14
N TRP A 22 1.18 24.57 -7.68
CA TRP A 22 2.54 24.70 -7.17
C TRP A 22 3.50 25.27 -8.22
N ILE A 23 3.51 24.75 -9.45
CA ILE A 23 4.40 25.23 -10.53
C ILE A 23 4.12 26.70 -10.87
N VAL A 24 2.85 27.10 -10.94
CA VAL A 24 2.47 28.49 -11.25
C VAL A 24 2.93 29.43 -10.14
N THR A 25 2.73 29.06 -8.87
CA THR A 25 3.15 29.89 -7.72
C THR A 25 4.67 29.93 -7.57
N GLU A 26 5.37 28.84 -7.88
CA GLU A 26 6.84 28.78 -7.93
C GLU A 26 7.40 29.78 -8.95
N ARG A 27 6.83 29.81 -10.16
CA ARG A 27 7.22 30.76 -11.21
C ARG A 27 6.94 32.23 -10.86
N GLN A 28 6.06 32.48 -9.88
CA GLN A 28 5.75 33.81 -9.35
C GLN A 28 6.61 34.18 -8.13
N GLY A 29 7.59 33.34 -7.76
CA GLY A 29 8.44 33.52 -6.58
C GLY A 29 7.76 33.21 -5.24
N ARG A 30 6.59 32.56 -5.26
CA ARG A 30 5.76 32.23 -4.09
C ARG A 30 5.47 30.73 -4.00
N GLY A 31 6.45 29.88 -4.34
CA GLY A 31 6.33 28.42 -4.43
C GLY A 31 5.54 27.75 -3.31
N ASN A 32 4.23 27.56 -3.51
CA ASN A 32 3.34 27.02 -2.50
C ASN A 32 3.04 25.54 -2.79
N VAL A 33 3.82 24.68 -2.16
CA VAL A 33 3.70 23.22 -2.26
C VAL A 33 2.61 22.63 -1.36
N MET A 34 2.04 23.42 -0.45
CA MET A 34 1.14 22.91 0.60
C MET A 34 -0.07 22.13 0.07
N PRO A 35 -0.80 22.57 -0.98
CA PRO A 35 -1.94 21.80 -1.48
C PRO A 35 -1.56 20.40 -1.96
N TYR A 36 -0.42 20.28 -2.64
CA TYR A 36 0.13 19.01 -3.09
C TYR A 36 0.55 18.14 -1.90
N ALA A 37 1.28 18.71 -0.94
CA ALA A 37 1.75 17.98 0.25
C ALA A 37 0.59 17.44 1.10
N VAL A 38 -0.46 18.24 1.31
CA VAL A 38 -1.68 17.83 2.03
C VAL A 38 -2.39 16.70 1.30
N LEU A 39 -2.58 16.82 -0.01
CA LEU A 39 -3.23 15.77 -0.81
C LEU A 39 -2.42 14.46 -0.78
N GLN A 40 -1.10 14.55 -0.86
CA GLN A 40 -0.21 13.40 -0.79
C GLN A 40 -0.31 12.70 0.57
N ALA A 41 -0.23 13.45 1.68
CA ALA A 41 -0.35 12.91 3.03
C ALA A 41 -1.73 12.29 3.27
N TYR A 42 -2.80 12.98 2.85
CA TYR A 42 -4.17 12.49 2.95
C TYR A 42 -4.36 11.15 2.21
N SER A 43 -3.78 11.02 1.01
CA SER A 43 -3.87 9.79 0.22
C SER A 43 -3.27 8.58 0.96
N VAL A 44 -2.12 8.75 1.63
CA VAL A 44 -1.51 7.68 2.43
C VAL A 44 -2.40 7.29 3.61
N ILE A 45 -2.98 8.28 4.30
CA ILE A 45 -3.88 8.06 5.44
C ILE A 45 -5.15 7.31 5.00
N VAL A 46 -5.74 7.68 3.86
CA VAL A 46 -6.92 6.99 3.30
C VAL A 46 -6.57 5.55 2.91
N LEU A 47 -5.43 5.32 2.28
CA LEU A 47 -4.99 3.96 1.95
C LEU A 47 -4.76 3.10 3.20
N LEU A 48 -4.19 3.67 4.27
CA LEU A 48 -3.99 2.96 5.53
C LEU A 48 -5.34 2.62 6.19
N GLN A 49 -6.28 3.57 6.22
CA GLN A 49 -7.64 3.33 6.72
C GLN A 49 -8.35 2.25 5.90
N LEU A 50 -8.25 2.29 4.57
CA LEU A 50 -8.83 1.29 3.70
C LEU A 50 -8.26 -0.11 4.02
N ALA A 51 -6.95 -0.22 4.17
CA ALA A 51 -6.28 -1.48 4.52
C ALA A 51 -6.69 -2.00 5.90
N ALA A 52 -6.90 -1.11 6.88
CA ALA A 52 -7.29 -1.48 8.24
C ALA A 52 -8.78 -1.84 8.38
N LEU A 53 -9.67 -1.12 7.68
CA LEU A 53 -11.12 -1.25 7.82
C LEU A 53 -11.71 -2.31 6.89
N HIS A 54 -11.03 -2.68 5.81
CA HIS A 54 -11.49 -3.66 4.84
C HIS A 54 -10.53 -4.86 4.78
N PRO A 55 -10.66 -5.81 5.73
CA PRO A 55 -9.80 -6.99 5.78
C PRO A 55 -9.89 -7.80 4.48
N SER A 56 -8.75 -8.33 4.06
CA SER A 56 -8.64 -9.12 2.83
C SER A 56 -9.49 -10.38 2.89
N ARG A 57 -10.12 -10.73 1.77
CA ARG A 57 -10.79 -12.04 1.55
C ARG A 57 -9.80 -13.18 1.34
N TYR A 58 -8.52 -12.86 1.23
CA TYR A 58 -7.44 -13.78 0.99
C TYR A 58 -6.51 -13.87 2.20
N THR A 59 -5.86 -15.02 2.35
CA THR A 59 -4.83 -15.24 3.37
C THR A 59 -3.71 -14.20 3.24
N HIS A 60 -3.04 -13.90 4.36
CA HIS A 60 -1.88 -13.01 4.43
C HIS A 60 -2.14 -11.54 4.06
N GLY A 61 -3.39 -11.07 4.04
CA GLY A 61 -3.73 -9.68 3.71
C GLY A 61 -2.97 -8.62 4.52
N ASN A 62 -2.57 -8.95 5.75
CA ASN A 62 -1.79 -8.06 6.62
C ASN A 62 -0.38 -7.75 6.07
N ALA A 63 0.13 -8.51 5.09
CA ALA A 63 1.42 -8.23 4.47
C ALA A 63 1.46 -6.84 3.78
N ILE A 64 0.30 -6.26 3.43
CA ILE A 64 0.21 -4.90 2.90
C ILE A 64 0.74 -3.84 3.87
N PHE A 65 0.69 -4.09 5.18
CA PHE A 65 1.21 -3.17 6.19
C PHE A 65 2.73 -3.00 6.12
N ALA A 66 3.45 -3.96 5.52
CA ALA A 66 4.88 -3.82 5.26
C ALA A 66 5.19 -2.65 4.32
N VAL A 67 4.30 -2.33 3.38
CA VAL A 67 4.46 -1.16 2.47
C VAL A 67 4.40 0.15 3.26
N PHE A 68 3.49 0.25 4.22
CA PHE A 68 3.38 1.44 5.07
C PHE A 68 4.59 1.58 6.00
N ALA A 69 5.06 0.48 6.59
CA ALA A 69 6.29 0.48 7.38
C ALA A 69 7.51 0.90 6.54
N GLY A 70 7.62 0.37 5.32
CA GLY A 70 8.65 0.76 4.36
C GLY A 70 8.57 2.22 3.95
N TYR A 71 7.37 2.77 3.75
CA TYR A 71 7.17 4.19 3.46
C TYR A 71 7.62 5.09 4.62
N VAL A 72 7.28 4.75 5.87
CA VAL A 72 7.72 5.50 7.05
C VAL A 72 9.24 5.44 7.15
N LEU A 73 9.84 4.25 7.00
CA LEU A 73 11.28 4.08 7.02
C LEU A 73 11.97 4.89 5.90
N ALA A 74 11.41 4.88 4.70
CA ALA A 74 11.89 5.69 3.58
C ALA A 74 11.83 7.19 3.87
N LYS A 75 10.78 7.68 4.53
CA LYS A 75 10.66 9.08 4.97
C LYS A 75 11.67 9.44 6.06
N VAL A 76 11.98 8.52 6.97
CA VAL A 76 13.04 8.70 7.97
C VAL A 76 14.40 8.82 7.29
N PHE A 77 14.72 7.92 6.35
CA PHE A 77 15.97 8.02 5.61
C PHE A 77 16.07 9.29 4.77
N GLU A 78 15.00 9.72 4.11
CA GLU A 78 14.97 11.00 3.38
C GLU A 78 15.20 12.20 4.31
N HIS A 79 14.66 12.18 5.53
CA HIS A 79 14.82 13.27 6.49
C HIS A 79 16.27 13.41 6.98
N PHE A 80 16.95 12.27 7.18
CA PHE A 80 18.34 12.22 7.64
C PHE A 80 19.34 12.00 6.49
N ASP A 81 19.02 12.44 5.27
CA ASP A 81 19.83 12.13 4.08
C ASP A 81 21.30 12.54 4.24
N ARG A 82 21.53 13.78 4.71
CA ARG A 82 22.87 14.34 4.88
C ARG A 82 23.58 13.71 6.07
N GLU A 83 22.89 13.54 7.19
CA GLU A 83 23.44 12.93 8.40
C GLU A 83 23.90 11.49 8.13
N ILE A 84 23.09 10.71 7.40
CA ILE A 84 23.44 9.34 6.98
C ILE A 84 24.67 9.36 6.07
N PHE A 85 24.74 10.30 5.13
CA PHE A 85 25.87 10.41 4.23
C PHE A 85 27.17 10.79 4.96
N GLU A 86 27.11 11.73 5.89
CA GLU A 86 28.26 12.14 6.70
C GLU A 86 28.82 10.99 7.57
N TRP A 87 27.96 10.08 8.03
CA TRP A 87 28.37 8.95 8.86
C TRP A 87 28.89 7.76 8.06
N THR A 88 28.30 7.48 6.90
CA THR A 88 28.65 6.30 6.09
C THR A 88 29.71 6.59 5.03
N GLY A 89 29.83 7.84 4.57
CA GLY A 89 30.78 8.28 3.53
C GLY A 89 30.52 7.72 2.12
N ALA A 90 29.54 6.83 1.94
CA ALA A 90 29.29 6.12 0.68
C ALA A 90 27.80 5.99 0.32
N VAL A 91 26.90 6.05 1.30
CA VAL A 91 25.46 5.82 1.09
C VAL A 91 24.67 6.98 1.70
N SER A 92 23.83 7.65 0.92
CA SER A 92 22.94 8.68 1.46
C SER A 92 21.58 8.10 1.86
N GLY A 93 20.82 8.86 2.64
CA GLY A 93 19.44 8.50 2.96
C GLY A 93 18.55 8.34 1.71
N HIS A 94 18.85 9.07 0.64
CA HIS A 94 18.20 8.94 -0.66
C HIS A 94 18.43 7.56 -1.30
N THR A 95 19.60 6.96 -1.12
CA THR A 95 19.83 5.57 -1.57
C THR A 95 19.05 4.60 -0.68
N LEU A 96 19.13 4.78 0.64
CA LEU A 96 18.46 3.89 1.59
C LEU A 96 16.93 3.95 1.50
N LYS A 97 16.33 5.09 1.18
CA LYS A 97 14.87 5.18 0.99
C LYS A 97 14.39 4.34 -0.19
N HIS A 98 15.16 4.30 -1.28
CA HIS A 98 14.82 3.49 -2.46
C HIS A 98 14.93 2.01 -2.14
N VAL A 99 15.98 1.62 -1.40
CA VAL A 99 16.13 0.25 -0.90
C VAL A 99 14.97 -0.12 0.03
N ALA A 100 14.61 0.73 0.99
CA ALA A 100 13.49 0.51 1.89
C ALA A 100 12.16 0.37 1.14
N ALA A 101 11.89 1.26 0.18
CA ALA A 101 10.69 1.20 -0.65
C ALA A 101 10.64 -0.06 -1.52
N GLY A 102 11.77 -0.48 -2.09
CA GLY A 102 11.86 -1.70 -2.90
C GLY A 102 11.66 -2.97 -2.08
N VAL A 103 12.34 -3.10 -0.94
CA VAL A 103 12.24 -4.26 -0.04
C VAL A 103 10.84 -4.40 0.55
N ALA A 104 10.15 -3.27 0.80
CA ALA A 104 8.77 -3.28 1.29
C ALA A 104 7.76 -3.94 0.32
N GLY A 105 8.13 -4.11 -0.95
CA GLY A 105 7.34 -4.86 -1.92
C GLY A 105 7.43 -6.37 -1.77
N LEU A 106 8.50 -6.92 -1.18
CA LEU A 106 8.72 -8.37 -1.08
C LEU A 106 7.61 -9.11 -0.31
N PRO A 107 7.13 -8.62 0.85
CA PRO A 107 6.01 -9.25 1.55
C PRO A 107 4.72 -9.24 0.73
N VAL A 108 4.50 -8.21 -0.09
CA VAL A 108 3.34 -8.14 -0.98
C VAL A 108 3.45 -9.17 -2.10
N VAL A 109 4.62 -9.29 -2.74
CA VAL A 109 4.86 -10.32 -3.77
C VAL A 109 4.65 -11.71 -3.17
N TRP A 110 5.19 -11.97 -1.98
CA TRP A 110 5.01 -13.23 -1.26
C TRP A 110 3.53 -13.50 -0.93
N MET A 111 2.81 -12.49 -0.43
CA MET A 111 1.36 -12.57 -0.19
C MET A 111 0.62 -12.90 -1.48
N LEU A 112 0.94 -12.23 -2.59
CA LEU A 112 0.29 -12.47 -3.88
C LEU A 112 0.56 -13.87 -4.42
N TRP A 113 1.73 -14.47 -4.12
CA TRP A 113 2.09 -15.83 -4.52
C TRP A 113 1.38 -16.89 -3.67
N ARG A 114 1.26 -16.68 -2.36
CA ARG A 114 0.72 -17.66 -1.40
C ARG A 114 -0.73 -17.42 -0.98
N ARG A 115 -1.43 -16.49 -1.65
CA ARG A 115 -2.80 -16.17 -1.29
C ARG A 115 -3.75 -17.30 -1.65
N GLU A 116 -4.56 -17.68 -0.67
CA GLU A 116 -5.70 -18.58 -0.85
C GLU A 116 -6.96 -17.85 -0.37
N LEU A 117 -8.13 -18.21 -0.91
CA LEU A 117 -9.39 -17.65 -0.41
C LEU A 117 -9.59 -18.14 1.02
N VAL A 118 -9.85 -17.21 1.94
CA VAL A 118 -10.27 -17.57 3.29
C VAL A 118 -11.69 -18.14 3.19
N ALA A 119 -11.85 -19.42 3.54
CA ALA A 119 -13.16 -20.05 3.57
C ALA A 119 -14.08 -19.26 4.52
N PRO A 120 -15.36 -19.03 4.17
CA PRO A 120 -16.29 -18.37 5.08
C PRO A 120 -16.35 -19.16 6.39
N ALA A 121 -16.14 -18.50 7.52
CA ALA A 121 -16.32 -19.10 8.83
C ALA A 121 -17.77 -19.62 8.93
N GLY A 122 -17.96 -20.94 8.79
CA GLY A 122 -19.28 -21.59 8.79
C GLY A 122 -19.59 -22.50 7.60
N ALA A 123 -18.69 -22.70 6.64
CA ALA A 123 -18.86 -23.74 5.63
C ALA A 123 -18.84 -25.13 6.31
N ARG A 124 -20.02 -25.69 6.59
CA ARG A 124 -20.18 -27.06 7.08
C ARG A 124 -19.45 -27.99 6.11
N PRO A 125 -18.58 -28.90 6.58
CA PRO A 125 -17.97 -29.90 5.70
C PRO A 125 -19.09 -30.56 4.90
N ALA A 126 -18.90 -30.69 3.58
CA ALA A 126 -19.87 -31.35 2.72
C ALA A 126 -20.20 -32.72 3.34
N PRO A 127 -21.49 -33.08 3.47
CA PRO A 127 -21.85 -34.38 4.02
C PRO A 127 -21.13 -35.45 3.21
N VAL A 128 -20.37 -36.30 3.91
CA VAL A 128 -19.75 -37.48 3.30
C VAL A 128 -20.90 -38.29 2.69
N PRO A 129 -20.87 -38.55 1.37
CA PRO A 129 -21.95 -39.31 0.74
C PRO A 129 -21.95 -40.71 1.34
N ALA A 130 -23.11 -41.13 1.84
CA ALA A 130 -23.31 -42.33 2.65
C ALA A 130 -23.10 -43.66 1.89
N ASP A 131 -22.72 -43.60 0.61
CA ASP A 131 -22.53 -44.74 -0.28
C ASP A 131 -21.10 -45.30 -0.25
N LEU A 132 -20.15 -44.62 0.41
CA LEU A 132 -18.76 -45.08 0.50
C LEU A 132 -18.56 -46.25 1.48
N ASP A 133 -19.41 -46.38 2.51
CA ASP A 133 -19.35 -47.51 3.45
C ASP A 133 -19.88 -48.82 2.85
N GLN A 134 -20.73 -48.75 1.82
CA GLN A 134 -21.29 -49.96 1.17
C GLN A 134 -20.38 -50.54 0.08
N ARG A 135 -19.40 -49.77 -0.44
CA ARG A 135 -18.50 -50.22 -1.52
C ARG A 135 -17.24 -50.92 -1.03
N LEU A 136 -16.98 -50.94 0.28
CA LEU A 136 -15.79 -51.56 0.88
C LEU A 136 -16.06 -52.96 1.46
N VAL A 137 -17.30 -53.46 1.34
CA VAL A 137 -17.74 -54.75 1.91
C VAL A 137 -18.23 -55.74 0.83
N THR A 138 -18.05 -55.43 -0.45
CA THR A 138 -18.35 -56.33 -1.59
C THR A 138 -17.08 -56.63 -2.38
#